data_AF-A0A5B7FND7-F1
#
_entry.id   AF-A0A5B7FND7-F1
#
_cell.length_a   1.000
_cell.length_b   1.000
_cell.length_c   1.000
_cell.angle_alpha   90.00
_cell.angle_beta   90.00
_cell.angle_gamma   90.00
#
_symmetry.space_group_name_H-M   'P 1'
#
loop_
_entity.id
_entity.type
_entity.pdbx_description
1 polymer ?
#
loop_
_entity_poly.entity_id
_entity_poly.type
_entity_poly.pdbx_seq_one_letter_code
_entity_poly.pdbx_strand_id
1 'polypeptide(L)' 'MQELDQEAKEVIRLGRLKEGGKRPMKVRMRLQVVLEIMTRKKKLADDTEFNDIWIKIDMNLEERGKDRVLRNEAKKKN' A
#
# COMPACT_ATOMS: atom_id res chain seq x y z
N MET A 1 -13.57 1.65 14.35
CA MET A 1 -12.98 0.43 13.75
C MET A 1 -13.94 -0.26 12.76
N GLN A 2 -14.88 0.44 12.10
CA GLN A 2 -15.96 -0.20 11.33
C GLN A 2 -16.41 0.62 10.09
N GLU A 3 -15.50 1.00 9.20
CA GLU A 3 -15.86 1.48 7.85
C GLU A 3 -15.03 0.80 6.75
N LEU A 4 -13.76 0.48 7.02
CA LEU A 4 -12.87 -0.23 6.08
C LEU A 4 -13.31 -1.68 5.78
N ASP A 5 -14.00 -2.33 6.71
CA ASP A 5 -14.43 -3.73 6.55
C ASP A 5 -15.53 -3.88 5.49
N GLN A 6 -16.30 -2.82 5.20
CA GLN A 6 -17.35 -2.85 4.18
C GLN A 6 -16.81 -2.82 2.75
N GLU A 7 -15.55 -2.44 2.52
CA GLU A 7 -14.99 -2.33 1.16
C GLU A 7 -13.83 -3.26 0.83
N ALA A 8 -13.26 -3.94 1.84
CA ALA A 8 -12.28 -4.99 1.62
C ALA A 8 -12.98 -6.25 1.11
N LYS A 9 -12.73 -6.60 -0.16
CA LYS A 9 -13.26 -7.83 -0.78
C LYS A 9 -12.51 -9.07 -0.31
N GLU A 10 -11.20 -8.96 -0.10
CA GLU A 10 -10.35 -10.10 0.23
C GLU A 10 -9.13 -9.63 1.01
N VAL A 11 -8.78 -10.34 2.09
CA VAL A 11 -7.59 -10.08 2.92
C VAL A 11 -6.78 -11.37 3.01
N ILE A 12 -5.55 -11.36 2.52
CA ILE A 12 -4.66 -12.52 2.50
C ILE A 12 -3.37 -12.18 3.25
N ARG A 13 -2.97 -13.01 4.22
CA ARG A 13 -1.65 -12.89 4.86
C ARG A 13 -0.60 -13.59 3.99
N LEU A 14 0.43 -12.85 3.57
CA LEU A 14 1.51 -13.38 2.74
C LEU A 14 2.58 -14.07 3.59
N GLY A 15 3.13 -15.18 3.10
CA GLY A 15 4.23 -15.91 3.75
C GLY A 15 3.81 -16.94 4.81
N ARG A 16 4.80 -17.68 5.33
CA ARG A 16 4.58 -18.83 6.24
C ARG A 16 4.32 -18.42 7.69
N LEU A 17 3.43 -19.19 8.34
CA LEU A 17 3.37 -19.48 9.79
C LEU A 17 4.64 -19.11 10.59
N LYS A 18 4.78 -17.97 11.26
CA LYS A 18 5.89 -17.70 12.19
C LYS A 18 5.30 -17.13 13.47
N GLU A 19 5.50 -17.82 14.58
CA GLU A 19 5.06 -17.37 15.90
C GLU A 19 5.76 -16.06 16.27
N GLY A 20 5.01 -15.06 16.76
CA GLY A 20 5.52 -13.72 17.06
C GLY A 20 5.91 -12.85 15.85
N GLY A 21 5.87 -13.38 14.62
CA GLY A 21 6.28 -12.65 13.41
C GLY A 21 5.15 -11.83 12.77
N LYS A 22 5.40 -10.53 12.53
CA LYS A 22 4.52 -9.69 11.68
C LYS A 22 4.56 -10.21 10.24
N ARG A 23 3.38 -10.33 9.60
CA ARG A 23 3.28 -10.72 8.18
C ARG A 23 2.69 -9.61 7.33
N PRO A 24 3.20 -9.44 6.09
CA PRO A 24 2.54 -8.59 5.13
C PRO A 24 1.11 -9.08 4.86
N MET A 25 0.17 -8.15 4.77
CA MET A 25 -1.19 -8.42 4.34
C MET A 25 -1.39 -7.87 2.93
N LYS A 26 -1.96 -8.68 2.05
CA LYS A 26 -2.46 -8.27 0.74
C LYS A 26 -3.97 -8.10 0.86
N VAL A 27 -4.46 -6.90 0.57
CA VAL A 27 -5.90 -6.59 0.63
C VAL A 27 -6.38 -6.23 -0.77
N ARG A 28 -7.48 -6.84 -1.21
CA ARG A 28 -8.19 -6.46 -2.43
C ARG A 28 -9.40 -5.64 -2.02
N MET A 29 -9.48 -4.43 -2.53
CA MET A 29 -10.50 -3.42 -2.25
C MET A 29 -10.78 -2.65 -3.54
N ARG A 30 -11.78 -1.77 -3.57
CA ARG A 30 -12.09 -1.01 -4.79
C ARG A 30 -11.01 0.05 -5.03
N LEU A 31 -10.76 0.34 -6.30
CA LEU A 31 -9.69 1.26 -6.71
C LEU A 31 -9.87 2.67 -6.11
N GLN A 32 -11.11 3.14 -5.97
CA GLN A 32 -11.43 4.44 -5.39
C GLN A 32 -10.92 4.57 -3.95
N VAL A 33 -11.16 3.58 -3.10
CA VAL A 33 -10.67 3.60 -1.71
C VAL A 33 -9.17 3.39 -1.64
N VAL A 34 -8.58 2.58 -2.53
CA VAL A 34 -7.11 2.46 -2.63
C VAL A 34 -6.47 3.82 -2.92
N LEU A 35 -7.05 4.62 -3.81
CA LEU A 35 -6.57 5.97 -4.12
C LEU A 35 -6.74 6.94 -2.93
N GLU A 36 -7.86 6.87 -2.22
CA GLU A 36 -8.05 7.68 -1.01
C GLU A 36 -7.02 7.33 0.08
N ILE A 37 -6.80 6.04 0.33
CA ILE A 37 -5.79 5.55 1.29
C ILE A 37 -4.40 6.03 0.89
N MET A 38 -4.05 5.93 -0.39
CA MET A 38 -2.73 6.35 -0.89
C MET A 38 -2.51 7.87 -0.78
N THR A 39 -3.57 8.66 -0.97
CA THR A 39 -3.51 10.12 -0.80
C THR A 39 -3.35 10.48 0.67
N ARG A 40 -4.05 9.77 1.57
CA ARG A 40 -3.96 9.96 3.02
C ARG A 40 -2.71 9.31 3.64
N LYS A 41 -2.02 8.43 2.90
CA LYS A 41 -0.80 7.74 3.36
C LYS A 41 0.26 8.72 3.87
N LYS A 42 0.37 9.90 3.25
CA LYS A 42 1.31 10.93 3.71
C LYS A 42 1.03 11.35 5.15
N LYS A 43 -0.24 11.59 5.49
CA LYS A 43 -0.66 11.93 6.87
C LYS A 43 -0.33 10.83 7.87
N LEU A 44 -0.36 9.56 7.43
CA LEU A 44 -0.01 8.42 8.27
C LEU A 44 1.50 8.33 8.54
N ALA A 45 2.34 8.82 7.63
CA ALA A 45 3.80 8.81 7.80
C ALA A 45 4.29 9.85 8.81
N ASP A 46 3.48 10.88 9.09
CA ASP A 46 3.76 11.89 10.13
C ASP A 46 3.40 11.37 11.54
N ASP A 47 2.72 10.22 11.64
CA ASP A 47 2.14 9.70 12.86
C ASP A 47 3.04 8.59 13.46
N THR A 48 3.61 8.86 14.64
CA THR A 48 4.68 8.04 15.24
C THR A 48 4.27 6.61 15.58
N GLU A 49 2.97 6.35 15.77
CA GLU A 49 2.44 5.01 16.07
C GLU A 49 2.48 4.07 14.85
N PHE A 50 2.53 4.63 13.63
CA PHE A 50 2.42 3.87 12.38
C PHE A 50 3.73 3.82 11.57
N ASN A 51 4.85 4.24 12.15
CA ASN A 51 6.16 4.26 11.50
C ASN A 51 6.63 2.90 10.95
N ASP A 52 6.14 1.79 11.50
CA ASP A 52 6.50 0.43 11.07
C ASP A 52 5.63 -0.11 9.92
N ILE A 53 4.62 0.65 9.47
CA ILE A 53 3.65 0.18 8.46
C ILE A 53 4.00 0.72 7.08
N TRP A 54 4.25 -0.18 6.14
CA TRP A 54 4.44 0.17 4.74
C TRP A 54 3.25 -0.23 3.87
N ILE A 55 2.57 0.75 3.29
CA ILE A 55 1.47 0.53 2.33
C ILE A 55 2.00 0.70 0.90
N LYS A 56 1.75 -0.28 0.02
CA LYS A 56 2.12 -0.23 -1.40
C LYS A 56 1.02 -0.84 -2.27
N ILE A 57 0.74 -0.21 -3.40
CA ILE A 57 -0.13 -0.78 -4.43
C ILE A 57 0.61 -1.92 -5.14
N ASP A 58 -0.04 -3.07 -5.21
CA ASP A 58 0.40 -4.20 -6.03
C ASP A 58 0.11 -3.87 -7.50
N MET A 59 1.15 -3.46 -8.24
CA MET A 59 1.08 -3.17 -9.67
C MET A 59 1.70 -4.31 -10.47
N ASN A 60 1.22 -4.52 -11.70
CA ASN A 60 1.86 -5.48 -12.60
C ASN A 60 3.27 -5.00 -13.04
N LEU A 61 4.07 -5.88 -13.63
CA LEU A 61 5.46 -5.57 -14.04
C LEU A 61 5.56 -4.41 -15.03
N GLU A 62 4.66 -4.33 -16.01
CA GLU A 62 4.62 -3.27 -17.02
C GLU A 62 4.29 -1.92 -16.37
N GLU A 63 3.24 -1.86 -15.54
CA GLU A 63 2.83 -0.65 -14.84
C GLU A 63 3.92 -0.18 -13.87
N ARG A 64 4.58 -1.12 -13.18
CA ARG A 64 5.73 -0.82 -12.33
C ARG A 64 6.91 -0.27 -13.13
N GLY A 65 7.11 -0.76 -14.36
CA GLY A 65 8.11 -0.22 -15.29
C GLY A 65 7.81 1.23 -15.65
N LYS A 66 6.56 1.53 -16.02
CA LYS A 66 6.08 2.87 -16.37
C LYS A 66 6.21 3.85 -15.19
N ASP A 67 5.75 3.48 -13.99
CA ASP A 67 5.90 4.31 -12.77
C ASP A 67 7.37 4.61 -12.47
N ARG A 68 8.27 3.62 -12.60
CA ARG A 68 9.70 3.83 -12.37
C ARG A 68 10.31 4.83 -13.36
N VAL A 69 9.96 4.73 -14.63
CA VAL A 69 10.44 5.67 -15.67
C VAL A 69 9.95 7.08 -15.36
N LEU A 70 8.66 7.26 -15.08
CA LEU A 70 8.06 8.57 -14.75
C LEU A 70 8.71 9.22 -13.53
N ARG A 71 8.95 8.46 -12.45
CA ARG A 71 9.65 8.96 -11.25
C ARG A 71 11.08 9.38 -11.54
N ASN A 72 11.81 8.61 -12.34
CA ASN A 72 13.19 8.92 -12.70
C ASN A 72 13.27 10.16 -13.59
N GLU A 73 12.33 10.34 -14.51
CA GLU A 73 12.24 11.54 -15.33
C GLU A 73 11.93 12.78 -14.48
N ALA A 74 10.96 12.70 -13.58
CA ALA A 74 10.62 13.79 -12.66
C ALA A 74 11.79 14.20 -11.75
N LYS A 75 12.61 13.24 -11.32
CA LYS A 75 13.83 13.48 -10.52
C LYS A 75 14.98 14.11 -11.30
N LYS A 76 15.02 13.97 -12.63
CA LYS A 76 16.06 14.58 -13.48
C LYS A 76 15.71 16.01 -13.90
N LYS A 77 14.42 16.35 -13.87
CA LYS A 77 13.90 17.68 -14.25
C LYS A 77 13.89 18.67 -13.07
N ASN A 78 14.03 18.18 -11.84
CA ASN A 78 14.28 18.96 -10.62
C ASN A 78 15.73 18.78 -10.19
#